data_AF-A0A0Q7SCH8-F1
#
_entry.id   AF-A0A0Q7SCH8-F1
#
_cell.length_a   1.000
_cell.length_b   1.000
_cell.length_c   1.000
_cell.angle_alpha   90.00
_cell.angle_beta   90.00
_cell.angle_gamma   90.00
#
_symmetry.space_group_name_H-M   'P 1'
#
loop_
_entity.id
_entity.type
_entity.pdbx_description
1 polymer ?
#
loop_
_entity_poly.entity_id
_entity_poly.type
_entity_poly.pdbx_seq_one_letter_code
_entity_poly.pdbx_strand_id
1 'polypeptide(L)' 'MPGRNDRCLRAENYAALKAEVLRAAVELSEEQLLDLTDAMHVILRLRRPGRAVRNPDGWVTDELRSFA' A
#
# COMPACT_ATOMS: atom_id res chain seq x y z
N MET A 1 -2.46 27.91 13.51
CA MET A 1 -3.10 27.00 12.54
C MET A 1 -2.50 25.62 12.74
N PRO A 2 -3.25 24.61 13.20
CA PRO A 2 -2.68 23.30 13.44
C PRO A 2 -2.17 22.74 12.12
N GLY A 3 -0.93 22.26 12.13
CA GLY A 3 -0.23 21.76 10.96
C GLY A 3 -1.09 20.72 10.25
N ARG A 4 -1.18 20.85 8.93
CA ARG A 4 -1.76 19.83 8.06
C ARG A 4 -1.03 18.53 8.41
N ASN A 5 -1.72 17.62 9.09
CA ASN A 5 -1.22 16.27 9.36
C ASN A 5 -1.16 15.57 8.01
N ASP A 6 -0.09 15.80 7.27
CA ASP A 6 0.23 15.07 6.06
C ASP A 6 0.48 13.62 6.50
N ARG A 7 -0.58 12.82 6.47
CA ARG A 7 -0.58 11.37 6.74
C ARG A 7 0.10 10.64 5.58
N CYS A 8 1.31 11.06 5.25
CA CYS A 8 2.15 10.48 4.23
C CYS A 8 3.55 10.26 4.78
N LEU A 9 4.14 9.13 4.40
CA LEU A 9 5.57 8.92 4.58
C LEU A 9 6.30 9.78 3.53
N ARG A 10 7.45 10.32 3.92
CA ARG A 10 8.40 10.88 2.95
C ARG A 10 8.78 9.80 1.93
N ALA A 11 9.05 10.19 0.69
CA ALA A 11 9.31 9.25 -0.41
C ALA A 11 10.46 8.27 -0.09
N GLU A 12 11.54 8.76 0.53
CA GLU A 12 12.68 7.96 0.98
C GLU A 12 12.27 6.91 2.03
N ASN A 13 11.48 7.32 3.04
CA ASN A 13 10.99 6.42 4.08
C ASN A 13 10.02 5.38 3.52
N TYR A 14 9.20 5.76 2.53
CA TYR A 14 8.31 4.83 1.84
C TYR A 14 9.11 3.79 1.03
N ALA A 15 10.15 4.22 0.30
CA ALA A 15 11.01 3.32 -0.46
C ALA A 15 11.75 2.35 0.45
N ALA A 16 12.29 2.82 1.59
CA ALA A 16 12.94 1.98 2.58
C ALA A 16 11.96 0.94 3.18
N LEU A 17 10.75 1.37 3.55
CA LEU A 17 9.71 0.47 4.05
C LEU A 17 9.30 -0.58 3.00
N LYS A 18 9.12 -0.18 1.75
CA LYS A 18 8.79 -1.09 0.65
C LYS A 18 9.89 -2.15 0.47
N ALA A 19 11.15 -1.74 0.48
CA ALA A 19 12.28 -2.66 0.35
C ALA A 19 12.31 -3.68 1.51
N GLU A 20 12.08 -3.21 2.74
CA GLU A 20 12.06 -4.08 3.91
C GLU A 20 10.90 -5.07 3.90
N VAL A 21 9.70 -4.63 3.50
CA VAL A 21 8.54 -5.53 3.32
C VAL A 21 8.83 -6.60 2.27
N LEU A 22 9.41 -6.22 1.12
CA LEU A 22 9.77 -7.17 0.07
C LEU A 22 10.86 -8.15 0.52
N ARG A 23 11.82 -7.69 1.32
CA ARG A 23 12.87 -8.53 1.91
C ARG A 23 12.28 -9.56 2.86
N ALA A 24 11.41 -9.13 3.78
CA ALA A 24 10.75 -10.01 4.73
C ALA A 24 9.77 -10.99 4.06
N ALA A 25 9.13 -10.58 2.96
CA ALA A 25 8.19 -11.40 2.22
C ALA A 25 8.81 -12.68 1.63
N VAL A 26 10.12 -12.70 1.36
CA VAL A 26 10.83 -13.89 0.85
C VAL A 26 10.83 -15.05 1.86
N GLU A 27 10.74 -14.75 3.15
CA GLU A 27 10.76 -15.75 4.23
C GLU A 27 9.36 -16.28 4.57
N LEU A 28 8.31 -15.75 3.94
CA LEU A 28 6.92 -16.09 4.23
C LEU A 28 6.46 -17.32 3.43
N SER A 29 5.60 -18.13 4.04
CA SER A 29 4.86 -19.16 3.31
C SER A 29 3.83 -18.52 2.36
N GLU A 30 3.33 -19.31 1.41
CA GLU A 30 2.28 -18.86 0.49
C GLU A 30 1.02 -18.38 1.22
N GLU A 31 0.60 -19.09 2.28
CA GLU A 31 -0.53 -18.70 3.12
C GLU A 31 -0.29 -17.36 3.84
N GLN A 32 0.92 -17.16 4.38
CA GLN A 32 1.29 -15.91 5.02
C GLN A 32 1.38 -14.74 4.05
N LEU A 33 1.76 -15.00 2.79
CA LEU A 33 1.76 -13.99 1.72
C LEU A 33 0.34 -13.57 1.33
N LEU A 34 -0.61 -14.52 1.30
CA LEU A 34 -2.03 -14.22 1.06
C LEU A 34 -2.60 -13.37 2.19
N ASP A 35 -2.35 -13.75 3.45
CA ASP A 35 -2.79 -12.98 4.63
C ASP A 35 -2.23 -11.55 4.63
N LEU A 36 -0.94 -11.39 4.30
CA LEU A 36 -0.29 -10.09 4.19
C LEU A 36 -0.93 -9.23 3.09
N THR A 37 -1.22 -9.85 1.94
CA THR A 37 -1.84 -9.17 0.79
C THR A 37 -3.25 -8.70 1.14
N ASP A 38 -4.04 -9.51 1.84
CA ASP A 38 -5.37 -9.14 2.30
C ASP A 38 -5.34 -8.00 3.33
N ALA A 39 -4.42 -8.07 4.30
CA ALA A 39 -4.23 -6.99 5.27
C ALA A 39 -3.85 -5.66 4.60
N MET A 40 -2.94 -5.68 3.61
CA MET A 40 -2.57 -4.50 2.84
C MET A 40 -3.76 -3.95 2.02
N HIS A 41 -4.58 -4.82 1.44
CA HIS A 41 -5.80 -4.40 0.73
C HIS A 41 -6.82 -3.71 1.65
N VAL A 42 -7.03 -4.24 2.86
CA VAL A 42 -7.90 -3.61 3.86
C VAL A 42 -7.38 -2.22 4.21
N ILE A 43 -6.07 -2.06 4.44
CA ILE A 43 -5.46 -0.77 4.72
C ILE A 43 -5.65 0.21 3.57
N LEU A 44 -5.44 -0.22 2.31
CA LEU A 44 -5.68 0.62 1.13
C LEU A 44 -7.13 1.06 1.02
N ARG A 45 -8.09 0.17 1.29
CA ARG A 45 -9.53 0.50 1.33
C ARG A 45 -9.88 1.52 2.41
N LEU A 46 -9.28 1.40 3.60
CA LEU A 46 -9.48 2.34 4.70
C LEU A 46 -8.96 3.75 4.38
N ARG A 47 -8.00 3.90 3.46
CA ARG A 47 -7.54 5.23 2.99
C ARG A 47 -8.57 5.92 2.09
N ARG A 48 -9.49 5.19 1.46
CA ARG A 48 -10.56 5.73 0.59
C ARG A 48 -11.89 4.99 0.81
N PRO A 49 -12.54 5.17 1.98
CA PRO A 49 -13.80 4.50 2.28
C PRO A 49 -14.87 4.89 1.24
N GLY A 50 -15.58 3.89 0.70
CA GLY A 50 -16.69 4.07 -0.25
C GLY A 50 -16.30 4.17 -1.74
N ARG A 51 -15.01 4.16 -2.10
CA ARG A 51 -14.60 4.14 -3.51
C ARG A 51 -14.69 2.71 -4.07
N ALA A 52 -15.42 2.53 -5.17
CA ALA A 52 -15.44 1.26 -5.89
C ALA A 52 -14.02 0.88 -6.33
N VAL A 53 -13.63 -0.37 -6.09
CA VAL A 53 -12.35 -0.92 -6.54
C VAL A 53 -12.40 -1.02 -8.06
N ARG A 54 -11.79 -0.06 -8.76
CA ARG A 54 -11.76 -0.02 -10.23
C ARG A 54 -10.78 -1.03 -10.83
N ASN A 55 -9.76 -1.45 -10.07
CA ASN A 55 -8.76 -2.42 -10.52
C ASN A 55 -8.27 -3.25 -9.31
N PRO A 56 -8.72 -4.50 -9.15
CA PRO A 56 -8.25 -5.38 -8.08
C PRO A 56 -6.76 -5.75 -8.21
N ASP A 57 -6.17 -5.66 -9.41
CA ASP A 57 -4.73 -5.90 -9.65
C ASP A 57 -3.89 -4.60 -9.61
N GLY A 58 -4.51 -3.47 -9.26
CA GLY A 58 -3.88 -2.15 -9.22
C GLY A 58 -2.86 -1.96 -8.09
N TRP A 59 -2.62 -3.00 -7.27
CA TRP A 59 -1.54 -3.03 -6.28
C TRP A 59 -0.22 -3.53 -6.88
N VAL A 60 -0.28 -4.30 -7.98
CA VAL A 60 0.90 -4.82 -8.72
C VAL A 60 1.31 -3.89 -9.84
N THR A 61 0.32 -3.30 -10.52
CA THR A 61 0.54 -2.34 -11.59
C THR A 61 0.57 -0.95 -11.01
N ASP A 62 1.68 -0.24 -11.23
CA ASP A 62 1.92 1.14 -10.78
C ASP A 62 0.63 1.93 -10.93
N GLU A 63 0.09 2.47 -9.83
CA GLU A 63 -1.01 3.41 -9.91
C GLU A 63 -0.49 4.51 -10.83
N LEU A 64 -0.93 4.51 -12.10
CA LEU A 64 -0.90 5.66 -12.97
C LEU A 64 -1.73 6.70 -12.23
N ARG A 65 -1.06 7.40 -11.31
CA ARG A 65 -1.57 8.55 -10.61
C ARG A 65 -1.98 9.46 -11.72
N SER A 66 -3.27 9.57 -11.96
CA SER A 66 -3.84 10.62 -12.78
C SER A 66 -3.51 11.93 -12.06
N PHE A 67 -2.30 12.43 -12.29
CA PHE A 67 -2.03 13.85 -12.37
C PHE A 67 -2.37 14.24 -13.80
N ALA A 68 -3.67 14.28 -14.07
CA ALA A 68 -4.29 14.91 -15.22
C ALA A 68 -5.61 15.50 -14.72
#